data_AF-A0A3A6PLD2-F1
#
_entry.id   AF-A0A3A6PLD2-F1
#
_cell.length_a   1.000
_cell.length_b   1.000
_cell.length_c   1.000
_cell.angle_alpha   90.00
_cell.angle_beta   90.00
_cell.angle_gamma   90.00
#
_symmetry.space_group_name_H-M   'P 1'
#
loop_
_entity.id
_entity.type
_entity.pdbx_description
1 polymer ?
#
loop_
_entity_poly.entity_id
_entity_poly.type
_entity_poly.pdbx_seq_one_letter_code
_entity_poly.pdbx_strand_id
1 'polypeptide(L)'
;MKIATPSPIGYVRVQLDEGDALHVLHPKSIVAYQGDPRSREDRFMDIGGAYRKKKWIRSRLQGTSEFLLGLPPGCSLETIDIPADSSLLFDFRHVALFSDGMTFRSKILKWKTAWITRELIRIKFSGPGTLGVLTAGDLASIQLHPERPLFVDKSALVAYPEDAEIKLSVYGNSLASQHMNVQWELRGNGPVLIQTGSRDTGLQDKLTGDGWFKRLLREVLPFGSVYIK
;
A
#
# COMPACT_ATOMS: atom_id res chain seq x y z
N MET A 1 29.87 24.43 7.41
CA MET A 1 29.60 23.11 8.02
C MET A 1 29.12 22.19 6.90
N LYS A 2 29.85 21.11 6.58
CA LYS A 2 29.42 20.10 5.59
C LYS A 2 28.92 18.88 6.38
N ILE A 3 27.60 18.74 6.47
CA ILE A 3 26.98 17.56 7.07
C ILE A 3 26.67 16.58 5.94
N ALA A 4 27.27 15.39 5.99
CA ALA A 4 26.86 14.26 5.17
C ALA A 4 25.98 13.36 6.05
N THR A 5 24.68 13.40 5.82
CA THR A 5 23.74 12.43 6.40
C THR A 5 23.53 11.28 5.42
N PRO A 6 23.18 10.07 5.89
CA PRO A 6 22.69 9.03 5.00
C PRO A 6 21.47 9.53 4.21
N SER A 7 21.21 8.90 3.06
CA SER A 7 20.00 9.19 2.29
C SER A 7 18.78 9.10 3.21
N PRO A 8 17.88 10.09 3.17
CA PRO A 8 16.72 10.08 4.04
C PRO A 8 15.86 8.85 3.77
N ILE A 9 15.56 8.10 4.82
CA ILE A 9 14.64 6.96 4.80
C ILE A 9 13.36 7.39 5.52
N GLY A 10 12.19 7.05 4.98
CA GLY A 10 10.90 7.22 5.67
C GLY A 10 10.11 8.48 5.30
N TYR A 11 10.47 9.20 4.24
CA TYR A 11 9.58 10.19 3.62
C TYR A 11 9.81 10.27 2.11
N VAL A 12 8.83 10.84 1.40
CA VAL A 12 8.95 11.23 0.00
C VAL A 12 8.75 12.73 -0.12
N ARG A 13 9.60 13.38 -0.90
CA ARG A 13 9.42 14.77 -1.32
C ARG A 13 8.65 14.79 -2.64
N VAL A 14 7.56 15.53 -2.68
CA VAL A 14 6.75 15.73 -3.89
C VAL A 14 6.76 17.20 -4.24
N GLN A 15 7.13 17.51 -5.47
CA GLN A 15 7.15 18.85 -6.04
C GLN A 15 6.09 18.93 -7.13
N LEU A 16 5.35 20.03 -7.14
CA LEU A 16 4.33 20.36 -8.13
C LEU A 16 4.76 21.66 -8.80
N ASP A 17 4.78 21.65 -10.13
CA ASP A 17 5.01 22.84 -10.95
C ASP A 17 3.72 23.62 -11.19
N GLU A 18 3.83 24.74 -11.91
CA GLU A 18 2.66 25.48 -12.36
C GLU A 18 1.79 24.62 -13.29
N GLY A 19 0.51 24.47 -12.94
CA GLY A 19 -0.45 23.63 -13.66
C GLY A 19 -0.56 22.18 -13.16
N ASP A 20 0.39 21.72 -12.34
CA ASP A 20 0.30 20.40 -11.74
C ASP A 20 -0.82 20.33 -10.69
N ALA A 21 -1.46 19.17 -10.61
CA ALA A 21 -2.37 18.86 -9.52
C ALA A 21 -2.39 17.36 -9.24
N LEU A 22 -2.55 17.01 -7.96
CA LEU A 22 -2.72 15.63 -7.53
C LEU A 22 -3.65 15.52 -6.32
N HIS A 23 -4.05 14.29 -6.03
CA HIS A 23 -4.81 13.93 -4.85
C HIS A 23 -3.97 13.06 -3.92
N VAL A 24 -3.88 13.43 -2.64
CA VAL A 24 -3.30 12.62 -1.56
C VAL A 24 -4.42 11.98 -0.75
N LEU A 25 -4.37 10.66 -0.60
CA LEU A 25 -5.38 9.84 0.09
C LEU A 25 -5.16 9.74 1.60
N HIS A 26 -3.94 10.04 2.05
CA HIS A 26 -3.55 10.09 3.46
C HIS A 26 -3.02 11.48 3.84
N PRO A 27 -3.89 12.51 3.87
CA PRO A 27 -3.45 13.89 4.04
C PRO A 27 -2.83 14.19 5.41
N LYS A 28 -3.10 13.35 6.41
CA LYS A 28 -2.43 13.41 7.73
C LYS A 28 -0.97 12.97 7.70
N SER A 29 -0.55 12.27 6.63
CA SER A 29 0.84 11.88 6.43
C SER A 29 1.68 12.99 5.82
N ILE A 30 1.07 14.12 5.41
CA ILE A 30 1.83 15.30 4.98
C ILE A 30 2.45 15.93 6.22
N VAL A 31 3.77 15.83 6.35
CA VAL A 31 4.52 16.31 7.53
C VAL A 31 5.01 17.75 7.35
N ALA A 32 5.17 18.19 6.12
CA ALA A 32 5.52 19.56 5.77
C ALA A 32 4.90 19.92 4.42
N TYR A 33 4.49 21.18 4.25
CA TYR A 33 3.96 21.73 3.01
C TYR A 33 4.51 23.16 2.83
N GLN A 34 4.95 23.47 1.63
CA GLN A 34 5.45 24.76 1.20
C GLN A 34 4.73 25.17 -0.08
N GLY A 35 3.94 26.24 -0.01
CA GLY A 35 3.14 26.74 -1.13
C GLY A 35 2.02 27.66 -0.63
N ASP A 36 1.19 28.17 -1.53
CA ASP A 36 0.00 28.94 -1.15
C ASP A 36 -0.94 28.02 -0.34
N PRO A 37 -1.44 28.41 0.85
CA PRO A 37 -2.43 27.64 1.58
C PRO A 37 -3.72 27.35 0.78
N ARG A 38 -4.07 28.21 -0.18
CA ARG A 38 -5.24 28.05 -1.07
C ARG A 38 -5.03 27.01 -2.15
N SER A 39 -3.79 26.58 -2.37
CA SER A 39 -3.44 25.50 -3.29
C SER A 39 -3.72 24.09 -2.73
N ARG A 40 -4.23 23.99 -1.50
CA ARG A 40 -4.68 22.74 -0.89
C ARG A 40 -6.18 22.79 -0.60
N GLU A 41 -6.88 21.73 -0.98
CA GLU A 41 -8.30 21.56 -0.69
C GLU A 41 -8.61 20.13 -0.20
N ASP A 42 -9.17 20.02 1.00
CA ASP A 42 -9.53 18.73 1.59
C ASP A 42 -11.00 18.42 1.32
N ARG A 43 -11.29 17.23 0.78
CA ARG A 43 -12.64 16.77 0.48
C ARG A 43 -12.87 15.36 0.99
N PHE A 44 -14.11 15.06 1.37
CA PHE A 44 -14.51 13.68 1.61
C PHE A 44 -14.53 12.90 0.29
N MET A 45 -14.09 11.64 0.34
CA MET A 45 -14.19 10.72 -0.78
C MET A 45 -15.50 9.95 -0.75
N ASP A 46 -16.11 9.80 -1.92
CA ASP A 46 -17.22 8.86 -2.14
C ASP A 46 -16.67 7.60 -2.82
N ILE A 47 -16.11 6.70 -2.02
CA ILE A 47 -15.75 5.35 -2.47
C ILE A 47 -16.98 4.48 -2.20
N GLY A 48 -17.77 4.26 -3.25
CA GLY A 48 -19.06 3.57 -3.15
C GLY A 48 -18.96 2.19 -2.46
N GLY A 49 -19.87 1.96 -1.50
CA GLY A 49 -20.17 0.64 -0.92
C GLY A 49 -19.20 0.13 0.16
N ALA A 50 -19.76 -0.39 1.26
CA ALA A 50 -19.11 -1.03 2.42
C ALA A 50 -18.18 -0.19 3.32
N TYR A 51 -17.41 0.78 2.80
CA TYR A 51 -16.47 1.58 3.61
C TYR A 51 -17.06 2.82 4.29
N ARG A 52 -18.40 3.00 4.25
CA ARG A 52 -19.16 4.14 4.78
C ARG A 52 -18.92 4.49 6.25
N LYS A 53 -18.33 3.60 7.07
CA LYS A 53 -18.13 3.86 8.50
C LYS A 53 -16.95 4.77 8.83
N LYS A 54 -16.01 5.00 7.91
CA LYS A 54 -14.94 5.98 8.08
C LYS A 54 -15.02 6.99 6.96
N LYS A 55 -15.24 8.27 7.27
CA LYS A 55 -15.18 9.35 6.29
C LYS A 55 -13.72 9.51 5.87
N TRP A 56 -13.35 9.02 4.70
CA TRP A 56 -12.00 9.19 4.15
C TRP A 56 -11.88 10.60 3.58
N ILE A 57 -10.82 11.30 3.96
CA ILE A 57 -10.50 12.64 3.47
C ILE A 57 -9.37 12.49 2.47
N ARG A 58 -9.53 13.08 1.29
CA ARG A 58 -8.44 13.32 0.35
C ARG A 58 -8.07 14.79 0.33
N SER A 59 -6.81 15.12 0.14
CA SER A 59 -6.36 16.47 -0.16
C SER A 59 -6.06 16.57 -1.64
N ARG A 60 -6.64 17.54 -2.33
CA ARG A 60 -6.17 17.98 -3.64
C ARG A 60 -5.10 19.05 -3.41
N LEU A 61 -3.93 18.89 -4.01
CA LEU A 61 -2.85 19.88 -4.00
C LEU A 61 -2.59 20.31 -5.45
N GLN A 62 -2.38 21.60 -5.68
CA GLN A 62 -2.25 22.16 -7.04
C GLN A 62 -1.28 23.35 -7.13
N GLY A 63 -0.73 23.56 -8.32
CA GLY A 63 0.18 24.66 -8.61
C GLY A 63 1.50 24.55 -7.85
N THR A 64 2.35 25.56 -8.04
CA THR A 64 3.75 25.56 -7.57
C THR A 64 3.82 25.36 -6.06
N SER A 65 4.18 24.15 -5.64
CA SER A 65 4.23 23.76 -4.24
C SER A 65 5.11 22.54 -4.01
N GLU A 66 5.55 22.35 -2.77
CA GLU A 66 6.31 21.18 -2.35
C GLU A 66 5.71 20.63 -1.05
N PHE A 67 5.71 19.31 -0.90
CA PHE A 67 5.37 18.71 0.38
C PHE A 67 6.19 17.45 0.67
N LEU A 68 6.31 17.16 1.96
CA LEU A 68 6.92 15.93 2.46
C LEU A 68 5.80 15.00 2.93
N LEU A 69 5.76 13.80 2.35
CA LEU A 69 4.90 12.72 2.79
C LEU A 69 5.70 11.77 3.68
N GLY A 70 5.35 11.71 4.97
CA GLY A 70 5.91 10.73 5.90
C GLY A 70 5.44 9.32 5.54
N LEU A 71 6.39 8.40 5.46
CA LEU A 71 6.13 6.98 5.19
C LEU A 71 6.20 6.18 6.50
N PRO A 72 5.38 5.13 6.66
CA PRO A 72 5.58 4.17 7.74
C PRO A 72 6.97 3.51 7.65
N PRO A 73 7.56 3.09 8.79
CA PRO A 73 8.83 2.37 8.79
C PRO A 73 8.80 1.14 7.89
N GLY A 74 9.84 0.96 7.06
CA GLY A 74 9.96 -0.16 6.13
C GLY A 74 9.07 -0.07 4.89
N CYS A 75 8.33 1.04 4.72
CA CYS A 75 7.57 1.30 3.51
C CYS A 75 8.33 2.25 2.56
N SER A 76 8.13 2.05 1.27
CA SER A 76 8.50 2.97 0.19
C SER A 76 7.24 3.47 -0.53
N LEU A 77 7.43 4.44 -1.42
CA LEU A 77 6.43 4.90 -2.37
C LEU A 77 6.98 4.71 -3.78
N GLU A 78 6.30 3.92 -4.58
CA GLU A 78 6.63 3.69 -5.99
C GLU A 78 5.62 4.42 -6.87
N THR A 79 6.08 4.99 -7.99
CA THR A 79 5.19 5.62 -8.98
C THR A 79 4.88 4.68 -10.12
N ILE A 80 3.61 4.61 -10.50
CA ILE A 80 3.12 3.77 -11.58
C ILE A 80 2.35 4.63 -12.57
N ASP A 81 2.75 4.61 -13.82
CA ASP A 81 2.02 5.27 -14.90
C ASP A 81 0.79 4.43 -15.27
N ILE A 82 -0.36 5.11 -15.30
CA ILE A 82 -1.65 4.52 -15.65
C ILE A 82 -2.05 5.08 -17.02
N PRO A 83 -1.90 4.29 -18.10
CA PRO A 83 -2.40 4.68 -19.40
C PRO A 83 -3.94 4.66 -19.44
N ALA A 84 -4.51 5.26 -20.48
CA ALA A 84 -5.96 5.35 -20.66
C ALA A 84 -6.67 3.98 -20.71
N ASP A 85 -5.99 2.96 -21.22
CA ASP A 85 -6.48 1.60 -21.41
C ASP A 85 -6.05 0.62 -20.30
N SER A 86 -5.49 1.12 -19.19
CA SER A 86 -5.07 0.27 -18.07
C SER A 86 -6.20 -0.62 -17.57
N SER A 87 -5.92 -1.92 -17.45
CA SER A 87 -6.82 -2.92 -16.90
C SER A 87 -6.53 -3.25 -15.44
N LEU A 88 -5.56 -2.59 -14.80
CA LEU A 88 -5.12 -2.95 -13.45
C LEU A 88 -6.15 -2.61 -12.37
N LEU A 89 -6.38 -3.59 -11.50
CA LEU A 89 -7.20 -3.52 -10.30
C LEU A 89 -6.30 -3.43 -9.07
N PHE A 90 -6.31 -2.29 -8.39
CA PHE A 90 -5.49 -2.02 -7.22
C PHE A 90 -6.22 -2.33 -5.92
N ASP A 91 -5.49 -2.78 -4.91
CA ASP A 91 -5.93 -2.61 -3.53
C ASP A 91 -5.84 -1.13 -3.15
N PHE A 92 -6.95 -0.53 -2.76
CA PHE A 92 -6.98 0.89 -2.41
C PHE A 92 -6.07 1.26 -1.24
N ARG A 93 -5.79 0.34 -0.30
CA ARG A 93 -4.94 0.60 0.87
C ARG A 93 -3.49 0.90 0.48
N HIS A 94 -3.09 0.50 -0.71
CA HIS A 94 -1.76 0.75 -1.24
C HIS A 94 -1.69 2.07 -2.00
N VAL A 95 -2.80 2.74 -2.32
CA VAL A 95 -2.75 4.00 -3.08
C VAL A 95 -2.56 5.16 -2.10
N ALA A 96 -1.46 5.89 -2.23
CA ALA A 96 -1.18 7.08 -1.44
C ALA A 96 -1.55 8.38 -2.16
N LEU A 97 -1.29 8.45 -3.46
CA LEU A 97 -1.59 9.61 -4.28
C LEU A 97 -1.92 9.23 -5.73
N PHE A 98 -2.59 10.13 -6.43
CA PHE A 98 -2.84 10.00 -7.87
C PHE A 98 -2.97 11.37 -8.53
N SER A 99 -2.56 11.48 -9.79
CA SER A 99 -2.68 12.72 -10.58
C SER A 99 -4.14 13.20 -10.67
N ASP A 100 -4.33 14.51 -10.69
CA ASP A 100 -5.63 15.12 -10.98
C ASP A 100 -6.08 14.78 -12.41
N GLY A 101 -7.39 14.75 -12.67
CA GLY A 101 -7.95 14.34 -13.96
C GLY A 101 -8.12 12.82 -14.14
N MET A 102 -7.41 11.99 -13.36
CA MET A 102 -7.65 10.54 -13.35
C MET A 102 -9.04 10.23 -12.77
N THR A 103 -9.70 9.22 -13.33
CA THR A 103 -10.95 8.69 -12.80
C THR A 103 -10.73 7.32 -12.17
N PHE A 104 -11.62 6.90 -11.29
CA PHE A 104 -11.56 5.57 -10.70
C PHE A 104 -12.94 4.95 -10.51
N ARG A 105 -13.00 3.62 -10.53
CA ARG A 105 -14.22 2.87 -10.27
C ARG A 105 -13.94 1.72 -9.32
N SER A 106 -14.77 1.60 -8.28
CA SER A 106 -14.78 0.45 -7.38
C SER A 106 -15.30 -0.79 -8.11
N LYS A 107 -14.55 -1.88 -8.01
CA LYS A 107 -14.92 -3.21 -8.50
C LYS A 107 -15.10 -4.12 -7.30
N ILE A 108 -16.35 -4.54 -7.09
CA ILE A 108 -16.69 -5.53 -6.07
C ILE A 108 -16.44 -6.90 -6.69
N LEU A 109 -15.55 -7.68 -6.08
CA LEU A 109 -15.27 -9.04 -6.52
C LEU A 109 -16.48 -9.94 -6.22
N LYS A 110 -16.94 -10.68 -7.23
CA LYS A 110 -18.11 -11.57 -7.08
C LYS A 110 -17.70 -12.86 -6.33
N TRP A 111 -18.42 -13.14 -5.24
CA TRP A 111 -18.68 -14.45 -4.59
C TRP A 111 -17.83 -14.98 -3.42
N LYS A 112 -18.57 -15.77 -2.59
CA LYS A 112 -18.37 -16.66 -1.42
C LYS A 112 -17.22 -16.45 -0.41
N THR A 113 -16.09 -15.88 -0.80
CA THR A 113 -14.89 -15.74 0.05
C THR A 113 -14.74 -14.35 0.68
N ALA A 114 -15.60 -13.42 0.26
CA ALA A 114 -15.77 -12.07 0.78
C ALA A 114 -15.70 -11.91 2.30
N TRP A 115 -16.30 -12.85 3.03
CA TRP A 115 -16.41 -12.79 4.49
C TRP A 115 -15.08 -13.11 5.18
N ILE A 116 -14.20 -13.86 4.51
CA ILE A 116 -12.91 -14.31 5.03
C ILE A 116 -11.84 -13.24 4.81
N THR A 117 -11.84 -12.56 3.65
CA THR A 117 -10.74 -11.65 3.32
C THR A 117 -10.91 -10.23 3.85
N ARG A 118 -12.15 -9.79 4.10
CA ARG A 118 -12.52 -8.37 4.34
C ARG A 118 -12.05 -7.41 3.22
N GLU A 119 -11.57 -7.94 2.11
CA GLU A 119 -11.00 -7.22 0.96
C GLU A 119 -11.93 -7.45 -0.23
N LEU A 120 -12.99 -6.66 -0.26
CA LEU A 120 -14.11 -6.83 -1.18
C LEU A 120 -14.04 -5.88 -2.38
N ILE A 121 -13.18 -4.88 -2.32
CA ILE A 121 -13.17 -3.75 -3.24
C ILE A 121 -11.77 -3.63 -3.80
N ARG A 122 -11.67 -3.80 -5.12
CA ARG A 122 -10.52 -3.34 -5.88
C ARG A 122 -10.89 -2.05 -6.60
N ILE A 123 -9.90 -1.24 -6.94
CA ILE A 123 -10.13 0.01 -7.65
C ILE A 123 -9.41 -0.03 -8.98
N LYS A 124 -10.18 0.20 -10.04
CA LYS A 124 -9.64 0.45 -11.36
C LYS A 124 -9.43 1.95 -11.50
N PHE A 125 -8.19 2.36 -11.75
CA PHE A 125 -7.88 3.73 -12.16
C PHE A 125 -7.89 3.82 -13.68
N SER A 126 -8.31 4.96 -14.21
CA SER A 126 -8.34 5.23 -15.64
C SER A 126 -7.70 6.59 -15.87
N GLY A 127 -6.59 6.56 -16.62
CA GLY A 127 -5.72 7.71 -16.88
C GLY A 127 -6.04 8.43 -18.19
N PRO A 128 -5.04 9.15 -18.76
CA PRO A 128 -3.62 9.11 -18.37
C PRO A 128 -3.32 9.77 -17.02
N GLY A 129 -2.29 9.30 -16.32
CA GLY A 129 -1.78 9.90 -15.09
C GLY A 129 -0.89 8.94 -14.30
N THR A 130 -0.43 9.37 -13.12
CA THR A 130 0.49 8.59 -12.28
C THR A 130 -0.16 8.27 -10.93
N LEU A 131 0.00 7.04 -10.46
CA LEU A 131 -0.32 6.62 -9.08
C LEU A 131 0.95 6.56 -8.25
N GLY A 132 0.89 7.07 -7.03
CA GLY A 132 1.88 6.78 -6.00
C GLY A 132 1.36 5.66 -5.10
N VAL A 133 2.08 4.56 -5.08
CA VAL A 133 1.71 3.31 -4.40
C VAL A 133 2.66 3.03 -3.24
N LEU A 134 2.09 2.85 -2.05
CA LEU A 134 2.79 2.44 -0.85
C LEU A 134 3.02 0.93 -0.85
N THR A 135 4.27 0.53 -0.65
CA THR A 135 4.68 -0.87 -0.50
C THR A 135 5.49 -1.02 0.77
N ALA A 136 5.37 -2.17 1.44
CA ALA A 136 6.42 -2.64 2.34
C ALA A 136 7.53 -3.21 1.46
N GLY A 137 8.78 -2.75 1.63
CA GLY A 137 9.85 -3.03 0.67
C GLY A 137 9.52 -2.51 -0.73
N ASP A 138 10.07 -3.16 -1.76
CA ASP A 138 9.94 -2.73 -3.15
C ASP A 138 8.68 -3.29 -3.83
N LEU A 139 8.42 -2.83 -5.05
CA LEU A 139 7.37 -3.36 -5.93
C LEU A 139 7.96 -4.26 -7.01
N ALA A 140 7.55 -5.53 -7.03
CA ALA A 140 7.88 -6.48 -8.08
C ALA A 140 6.71 -6.64 -9.06
N SER A 141 7.03 -6.82 -10.35
CA SER A 141 6.07 -7.12 -11.40
C SER A 141 6.30 -8.54 -11.93
N ILE A 142 5.25 -9.36 -11.96
CA ILE A 142 5.29 -10.73 -12.50
C ILE A 142 4.21 -10.86 -13.57
N GLN A 143 4.61 -11.36 -14.74
CA GLN A 143 3.67 -11.60 -15.84
C GLN A 143 2.83 -12.86 -15.59
N LEU A 144 1.51 -12.73 -15.69
CA LEU A 144 0.60 -13.87 -15.63
C LEU A 144 0.70 -14.78 -16.85
N HIS A 145 0.34 -16.03 -16.61
CA HIS A 145 0.18 -17.04 -17.65
C HIS A 145 -1.23 -17.63 -17.59
N PRO A 146 -1.87 -17.94 -18.73
CA PRO A 146 -3.22 -18.52 -18.74
C PRO A 146 -3.23 -19.93 -18.11
N GLU A 147 -2.24 -20.75 -18.43
CA GLU A 147 -2.22 -22.16 -18.00
C GLU A 147 -1.36 -22.44 -16.75
N ARG A 148 -0.50 -21.50 -16.33
CA ARG A 148 0.40 -21.70 -15.18
C ARG A 148 -0.02 -20.75 -14.07
N PRO A 149 -0.52 -21.28 -12.93
CA PRO A 149 -1.01 -20.44 -11.86
C PRO A 149 0.16 -19.73 -11.17
N LEU A 150 -0.02 -18.45 -10.88
CA LEU A 150 0.82 -17.70 -9.96
C LEU A 150 0.17 -17.73 -8.57
N PHE A 151 0.94 -18.10 -7.55
CA PHE A 151 0.51 -18.03 -6.16
C PHE A 151 1.17 -16.82 -5.49
N VAL A 152 0.37 -15.91 -4.95
CA VAL A 152 0.84 -14.68 -4.30
C VAL A 152 0.27 -14.60 -2.89
N ASP A 153 1.10 -14.24 -1.91
CA ASP A 153 0.62 -14.08 -0.54
C ASP A 153 -0.51 -13.04 -0.53
N LYS A 154 -1.60 -13.36 0.17
CA LYS A 154 -2.78 -12.49 0.17
C LYS A 154 -2.43 -11.04 0.52
N SER A 155 -1.51 -10.86 1.48
CA SER A 155 -1.08 -9.55 1.95
C SER A 155 -0.07 -8.86 1.04
N ALA A 156 0.58 -9.59 0.13
CA ALA A 156 1.58 -9.06 -0.78
C ALA A 156 0.99 -8.56 -2.11
N LEU A 157 -0.22 -8.97 -2.47
CA LEU A 157 -0.85 -8.62 -3.75
C LEU A 157 -1.34 -7.16 -3.79
N VAL A 158 -0.63 -6.32 -4.56
CA VAL A 158 -0.93 -4.89 -4.73
C VAL A 158 -1.93 -4.65 -5.86
N ALA A 159 -1.67 -5.21 -7.05
CA ALA A 159 -2.54 -5.05 -8.21
C ALA A 159 -2.48 -6.24 -9.18
N TYR A 160 -3.53 -6.42 -9.99
CA TYR A 160 -3.58 -7.44 -11.05
C TYR A 160 -4.57 -7.04 -12.16
N PRO A 161 -4.52 -7.65 -13.36
CA PRO A 161 -5.40 -7.32 -14.48
C PRO A 161 -6.87 -7.68 -14.20
N GLU A 162 -7.80 -6.84 -14.65
CA GLU A 162 -9.25 -7.00 -14.42
C GLU A 162 -9.83 -8.32 -14.96
N ASP A 163 -9.25 -8.85 -16.03
CA ASP A 163 -9.64 -10.08 -16.70
C ASP A 163 -8.95 -11.34 -16.16
N ALA A 164 -8.07 -11.21 -15.16
CA ALA A 164 -7.42 -12.35 -14.53
C ALA A 164 -8.40 -13.18 -13.70
N GLU A 165 -8.26 -14.50 -13.77
CA GLU A 165 -8.93 -15.42 -12.86
C GLU A 165 -8.22 -15.37 -11.50
N ILE A 166 -8.97 -15.21 -10.42
CA ILE A 166 -8.43 -15.12 -9.06
C ILE A 166 -9.28 -15.91 -8.07
N LYS A 167 -8.62 -16.73 -7.24
CA LYS A 167 -9.26 -17.46 -6.13
C LYS A 167 -8.30 -17.61 -4.94
N LEU A 168 -8.84 -17.79 -3.74
CA LEU A 168 -8.00 -18.12 -2.58
C LEU A 168 -7.60 -19.59 -2.64
N SER A 169 -6.33 -19.85 -2.34
CA SER A 169 -5.74 -21.19 -2.41
C SER A 169 -4.60 -21.33 -1.42
N VAL A 170 -4.21 -22.57 -1.17
CA VAL A 170 -2.94 -22.95 -0.54
C VAL A 170 -2.27 -23.95 -1.48
N TYR A 171 -0.95 -23.92 -1.60
CA TYR A 171 -0.22 -24.81 -2.49
C TYR A 171 0.82 -25.63 -1.72
N GLY A 172 1.31 -26.69 -2.36
CA GLY A 172 2.29 -27.61 -1.76
C GLY A 172 1.65 -28.82 -1.10
N ASN A 173 2.46 -29.57 -0.35
CA ASN A 173 2.02 -30.77 0.36
C ASN A 173 1.20 -30.43 1.62
N SER A 174 0.67 -31.45 2.31
CA SER A 174 -0.14 -31.28 3.53
C SER A 174 0.58 -30.49 4.63
N LEU A 175 1.91 -30.57 4.71
CA LEU A 175 2.68 -29.82 5.69
C LEU A 175 2.76 -28.33 5.31
N ALA A 176 3.00 -28.03 4.04
CA ALA A 176 2.98 -26.67 3.52
C ALA A 176 1.60 -26.02 3.72
N SER A 177 0.51 -26.72 3.42
CA SER A 177 -0.84 -26.17 3.57
C SER A 177 -1.24 -25.89 5.03
N GLN A 178 -0.62 -26.54 6.01
CA GLN A 178 -0.84 -26.28 7.44
C GLN A 178 -0.06 -25.07 7.97
N HIS A 179 1.08 -24.75 7.38
CA HIS A 179 2.00 -23.72 7.89
C HIS A 179 2.06 -22.46 7.01
N MET A 180 1.45 -22.48 5.83
CA MET A 180 1.45 -21.33 4.92
C MET A 180 0.26 -20.40 5.16
N ASN A 181 0.52 -19.11 4.91
CA ASN A 181 -0.54 -18.13 4.76
C ASN A 181 -1.41 -18.46 3.54
N VAL A 182 -2.67 -18.07 3.59
CA VAL A 182 -3.57 -18.13 2.44
C VAL A 182 -3.00 -17.27 1.30
N GLN A 183 -2.99 -17.84 0.10
CA GLN A 183 -2.50 -17.21 -1.12
C GLN A 183 -3.67 -16.87 -2.06
N TRP A 184 -3.43 -15.93 -2.97
CA TRP A 184 -4.19 -15.81 -4.21
C TRP A 184 -3.58 -16.71 -5.26
N GLU A 185 -4.38 -17.58 -5.87
CA GLU A 185 -4.06 -18.26 -7.12
C GLU A 185 -4.59 -17.40 -8.27
N LEU A 186 -3.69 -16.94 -9.14
CA LEU A 186 -3.99 -16.10 -10.29
C LEU A 186 -3.62 -16.78 -11.61
N ARG A 187 -4.47 -16.60 -12.63
CA ARG A 187 -4.23 -17.01 -14.02
C ARG A 187 -4.72 -15.92 -14.96
N GLY A 188 -4.10 -15.80 -16.13
CA GLY A 188 -4.51 -14.82 -17.14
C GLY A 188 -3.34 -14.24 -17.90
N ASN A 189 -3.49 -13.01 -18.39
CA ASN A 189 -2.46 -12.27 -19.10
C ASN A 189 -2.30 -10.89 -18.45
N GLY A 190 -1.09 -10.34 -18.50
CA GLY A 190 -0.77 -9.03 -17.97
C GLY A 190 0.04 -9.09 -16.66
N PRO A 191 0.50 -7.93 -16.17
CA PRO A 191 1.35 -7.85 -15.01
C PRO A 191 0.55 -7.93 -13.70
N VAL A 192 1.11 -8.64 -12.73
CA VAL A 192 0.70 -8.63 -11.32
C VAL A 192 1.75 -7.91 -10.52
N LEU A 193 1.31 -6.95 -9.70
CA LEU A 193 2.17 -6.12 -8.87
C LEU A 193 2.14 -6.62 -7.43
N ILE A 194 3.32 -6.82 -6.86
CA ILE A 194 3.51 -7.49 -5.57
C ILE A 194 4.49 -6.69 -4.74
N GLN A 195 4.16 -6.39 -3.49
CA GLN A 195 5.13 -5.82 -2.55
C GLN A 195 6.07 -6.91 -2.04
N THR A 196 7.37 -6.62 -1.95
CA THR A 196 8.41 -7.61 -1.62
C THR A 196 8.78 -7.64 -0.14
N GLY A 197 8.38 -6.62 0.63
CA GLY A 197 8.63 -6.54 2.06
C GLY A 197 7.90 -7.64 2.81
N SER A 198 8.68 -8.56 3.37
CA SER A 198 8.14 -9.64 4.21
C SER A 198 7.56 -9.08 5.51
N ARG A 199 6.31 -9.46 5.78
CA ARG A 199 5.66 -9.28 7.08
C ARG A 199 5.80 -10.49 8.00
N ASP A 200 6.62 -11.47 7.62
CA ASP A 200 6.90 -12.62 8.47
C ASP A 200 7.71 -12.18 9.69
N THR A 201 7.00 -11.93 10.79
CA THR A 201 7.62 -11.62 12.08
C THR A 201 8.53 -12.76 12.53
N GLY A 202 8.24 -14.02 12.17
CA GLY A 202 9.09 -15.16 12.52
C GLY A 202 10.44 -15.14 11.82
N LEU A 203 10.48 -14.76 10.54
CA LEU A 203 11.75 -14.52 9.84
C LEU A 203 12.47 -13.30 10.40
N GLN A 204 11.76 -12.20 10.64
CA GLN A 204 12.35 -11.02 11.27
C GLN A 204 12.94 -11.34 12.65
N ASP A 205 12.22 -12.09 13.49
CA ASP A 205 12.65 -12.49 14.83
C ASP A 205 13.87 -13.42 14.79
N LYS A 206 13.93 -14.33 13.81
CA LYS A 206 15.11 -15.19 13.58
C LYS A 206 16.33 -14.40 13.10
N LEU A 207 16.13 -13.43 12.22
CA LEU A 207 17.20 -12.61 11.65
C LEU A 207 17.70 -11.54 12.62
N THR A 208 16.82 -10.97 13.44
CA THR A 208 17.18 -9.94 14.43
C THR A 208 17.74 -10.53 15.71
N GLY A 209 17.63 -11.85 15.95
CA GLY A 209 18.10 -12.50 17.18
C GLY A 209 17.40 -12.00 18.47
N ASP A 210 16.41 -11.11 18.32
CA ASP A 210 15.85 -10.26 19.37
C ASP A 210 14.83 -10.97 20.25
N GLY A 211 14.34 -12.13 19.82
CA GLY A 211 13.32 -12.90 20.54
C GLY A 211 13.75 -13.33 21.94
N TRP A 212 15.05 -13.51 22.16
CA TRP A 212 15.61 -13.83 23.48
C TRP A 212 15.95 -12.58 24.31
N PHE A 213 16.59 -11.58 23.71
CA PHE A 213 16.98 -10.36 24.41
C PHE A 213 15.79 -9.51 24.89
N LYS A 214 14.71 -9.40 24.12
CA LYS A 214 13.50 -8.68 24.53
C LYS A 214 12.75 -9.38 25.68
N ARG A 215 12.93 -10.70 25.82
CA ARG A 215 12.34 -11.49 26.91
C ARG A 215 13.16 -11.34 28.19
N LEU A 216 14.50 -11.35 28.09
CA LEU A 216 15.41 -11.06 29.21
C LEU A 216 15.33 -9.60 29.68
N LEU A 217 15.27 -8.63 28.77
CA LEU A 217 15.15 -7.21 29.13
C LEU A 217 13.83 -6.89 29.85
N ARG A 218 12.76 -7.65 29.59
CA ARG A 218 11.48 -7.50 30.28
C ARG A 218 11.48 -8.13 31.68
N GLU A 219 12.35 -9.11 31.92
CA GLU A 219 12.50 -9.76 33.24
C GLU A 219 13.59 -9.09 34.11
N VAL A 220 14.54 -8.37 33.52
CA VAL A 220 15.73 -7.81 34.21
C VAL A 220 15.70 -6.28 34.36
N LEU A 221 14.61 -5.59 34.00
CA LEU A 221 14.42 -4.16 34.31
C LEU A 221 13.49 -3.94 35.50
N PRO A 222 14.03 -3.67 36.72
CA PRO A 222 13.25 -3.30 37.89
C PRO A 222 13.27 -1.77 38.08
N PHE A 223 12.37 -1.02 37.42
CA PHE A 223 12.05 0.37 37.80
C PHE A 223 10.61 0.67 37.32
N GLY A 224 9.68 1.22 38.09
CA GLY A 224 9.74 1.85 39.40
C GLY A 224 8.63 2.90 39.48
N SER A 225 7.76 2.77 40.50
CA SER A 225 6.94 3.82 41.13
C SER A 225 6.10 4.79 40.26
N VAL A 226 4.77 4.67 40.36
CA VAL A 226 3.88 5.85 40.38
C VAL A 226 3.01 5.75 41.63
N TYR A 227 3.31 6.61 42.60
CA TYR A 227 2.44 6.94 43.73
C TYR A 227 1.21 7.68 43.20
N ILE A 228 0.01 7.28 43.63
CA ILE A 228 -1.21 8.08 43.50
C ILE A 228 -1.48 8.71 44.87
N LYS A 229 -1.61 10.04 44.89
CA LYS A 229 -2.16 10.84 45.99
C LYS A 229 -3.65 11.02 45.76
#